data_AF-A0A1H3UAG8-F1
#
_entry.id   AF-A0A1H3UAG8-F1
#
_cell.length_a   1.000
_cell.length_b   1.000
_cell.length_c   1.000
_cell.angle_alpha   90.00
_cell.angle_beta   90.00
_cell.angle_gamma   90.00
#
_symmetry.space_group_name_H-M   'P 1'
#
loop_
_entity.id
_entity.type
_entity.pdbx_description
1 polymer ?
#
loop_
_entity_poly.entity_id
_entity_poly.type
_entity_poly.pdbx_seq_one_letter_code
_entity_poly.pdbx_strand_id
1 'polypeptide(L)'
;MSAQLKILSIGYAGERVAGTVALVRDGDFIAVIDPGMVANRSMILDPLAAAGVDTGAVTDVVFSHHHPDHTVNAALFPNARVHDFQATYQNDLWVPRQFADDSGVSSLSDAVCLVRTPGHTAQDVTTLVETQDGLVACTHLWWSEFGPVDDPFATDRDVLRASRERVLAMNPALIVPGHGAPFAPDTRTPF
;
A
#
# COMPACT_ATOMS: atom_id res chain seq x y z
N MET A 1 -9.98 -15.72 10.26
CA MET A 1 -10.90 -14.62 9.90
C MET A 1 -10.23 -13.89 8.75
N SER A 2 -10.94 -13.39 7.76
CA SER A 2 -10.34 -12.55 6.71
C SER A 2 -10.22 -11.11 7.17
N ALA A 3 -9.23 -10.41 6.62
CA ALA A 3 -8.95 -9.02 6.97
C ALA A 3 -10.08 -8.09 6.49
N GLN A 4 -10.19 -6.94 7.16
CA GLN A 4 -11.03 -5.82 6.73
C GLN A 4 -10.14 -4.71 6.19
N LEU A 5 -10.51 -4.13 5.06
CA LEU A 5 -9.83 -2.98 4.46
C LEU A 5 -10.79 -1.80 4.34
N LYS A 6 -10.32 -0.61 4.68
CA LYS A 6 -11.05 0.65 4.52
C LYS A 6 -10.14 1.72 3.94
N ILE A 7 -10.61 2.42 2.91
CA ILE A 7 -9.92 3.62 2.42
C ILE A 7 -10.15 4.76 3.39
N LEU A 8 -9.07 5.37 3.87
CA LEU A 8 -9.11 6.57 4.72
C LEU A 8 -9.13 7.82 3.84
N SER A 9 -8.25 7.88 2.84
CA SER A 9 -8.15 9.01 1.91
C SER A 9 -7.85 8.50 0.50
N ILE A 10 -8.56 9.04 -0.51
CA ILE A 10 -8.30 8.75 -1.92
C ILE A 10 -7.19 9.69 -2.42
N GLY A 11 -6.15 9.13 -3.03
CA GLY A 11 -5.05 9.89 -3.59
C GLY A 11 -5.41 10.60 -4.90
N TYR A 12 -4.49 11.46 -5.37
CA TYR A 12 -4.60 12.18 -6.64
C TYR A 12 -3.21 12.64 -7.10
N ALA A 13 -3.04 12.80 -8.41
CA ALA A 13 -1.82 13.35 -9.01
C ALA A 13 -2.18 14.36 -10.13
N GLY A 14 -1.56 15.53 -10.11
CA GLY A 14 -1.82 16.65 -11.01
C GLY A 14 -1.09 17.91 -10.55
N GLU A 15 -1.76 19.05 -10.45
CA GLU A 15 -1.20 20.27 -9.84
C GLU A 15 -0.82 20.05 -8.35
N ARG A 16 -1.53 19.13 -7.70
CA ARG A 16 -1.27 18.68 -6.33
C ARG A 16 -1.10 17.16 -6.34
N VAL A 17 -0.45 16.62 -5.31
CA VAL A 17 -0.21 15.19 -5.15
C VAL A 17 -0.59 14.71 -3.75
N ALA A 18 -1.18 13.52 -3.68
CA ALA A 18 -1.51 12.80 -2.46
C ALA A 18 -1.54 11.29 -2.75
N GLY A 19 -0.98 10.49 -1.84
CA GLY A 19 -1.10 9.04 -1.85
C GLY A 19 -2.49 8.58 -1.38
N THR A 20 -2.94 7.43 -1.85
CA THR A 20 -4.11 6.75 -1.30
C THR A 20 -3.75 6.08 0.03
N VAL A 21 -4.50 6.38 1.08
CA VAL A 21 -4.26 5.86 2.43
C VAL A 21 -5.31 4.83 2.78
N ALA A 22 -4.89 3.65 3.25
CA ALA A 22 -5.80 2.57 3.65
C ALA A 22 -5.55 2.11 5.10
N LEU A 23 -6.62 1.69 5.76
CA LEU A 23 -6.61 0.99 7.04
C LEU A 23 -6.89 -0.49 6.80
N VAL A 24 -6.08 -1.36 7.38
CA VAL A 24 -6.28 -2.82 7.39
C VAL A 24 -6.41 -3.31 8.82
N ARG A 25 -7.34 -4.24 9.06
CA ARG A 25 -7.52 -4.91 10.35
C ARG A 25 -7.58 -6.43 10.14
N ASP A 26 -6.67 -7.15 10.79
CA ASP A 26 -6.61 -8.61 10.82
C ASP A 26 -6.28 -9.10 12.24
N GLY A 27 -7.31 -9.38 13.04
CA GLY A 27 -7.13 -9.65 14.47
C GLY A 27 -6.46 -8.48 15.19
N ASP A 28 -5.30 -8.73 15.80
CA ASP A 28 -4.49 -7.72 16.49
C ASP A 28 -3.62 -6.87 15.54
N PHE A 29 -3.52 -7.25 14.26
CA PHE A 29 -2.82 -6.46 13.24
C PHE A 29 -3.71 -5.30 12.78
N ILE A 30 -3.33 -4.07 13.12
CA ILE A 30 -4.01 -2.85 12.72
C ILE A 30 -3.00 -1.98 11.97
N ALA A 31 -3.10 -1.97 10.64
CA ALA A 31 -2.12 -1.31 9.79
C ALA A 31 -2.68 -0.11 9.05
N VAL A 32 -1.86 0.93 8.90
CA VAL A 32 -2.09 2.01 7.94
C VAL A 32 -1.09 1.90 6.80
N ILE A 33 -1.61 1.77 5.58
CA ILE A 33 -0.82 1.68 4.35
C ILE A 33 -0.69 3.08 3.76
N ASP A 34 0.54 3.45 3.42
CA ASP A 34 0.94 4.71 2.78
C ASP A 34 0.33 5.96 3.43
N PRO A 35 0.59 6.24 4.72
CA PRO A 35 0.16 7.49 5.35
C PRO A 35 1.00 8.67 4.84
N GLY A 36 0.79 9.03 3.58
CA GLY A 36 1.54 10.04 2.86
C GLY A 36 0.88 11.41 2.86
N MET A 37 1.13 12.19 1.81
CA MET A 37 0.61 13.55 1.71
C MET A 37 -0.91 13.55 1.57
N VAL A 38 -1.54 14.49 2.26
CA VAL A 38 -2.97 14.78 2.19
C VAL A 38 -3.16 16.29 2.34
N ALA A 39 -4.26 16.83 1.81
CA ALA A 39 -4.55 18.27 1.91
C ALA A 39 -4.66 18.76 3.37
N ASN A 40 -5.10 17.89 4.28
CA ASN A 40 -5.10 18.10 5.72
C ASN A 40 -4.97 16.73 6.41
N ARG A 41 -4.24 16.64 7.53
CA ARG A 41 -4.11 15.40 8.32
C ARG A 41 -5.45 14.84 8.79
N SER A 42 -6.48 15.68 8.92
CA SER A 42 -7.85 15.24 9.23
C SER A 42 -8.40 14.25 8.20
N MET A 43 -7.92 14.28 6.95
CA MET A 43 -8.26 13.30 5.91
C MET A 43 -7.82 11.87 6.26
N ILE A 44 -6.86 11.72 7.17
CA ILE A 44 -6.43 10.42 7.71
C ILE A 44 -7.08 10.21 9.09
N LEU A 45 -7.00 11.21 9.97
CA LEU A 45 -7.38 11.08 11.38
C LEU A 45 -8.88 10.90 11.58
N ASP A 46 -9.72 11.68 10.89
CA ASP A 46 -11.19 11.62 11.06
C ASP A 46 -11.77 10.26 10.62
N PRO A 47 -11.46 9.73 9.41
CA PRO A 47 -11.97 8.42 8.99
C PRO A 47 -11.39 7.25 9.81
N LEU A 48 -10.18 7.39 10.35
CA LEU A 48 -9.57 6.43 11.27
C LEU A 48 -10.34 6.39 12.61
N ALA A 49 -10.59 7.57 13.20
CA ALA A 49 -11.38 7.69 14.42
C ALA A 49 -12.83 7.21 14.21
N ALA A 50 -13.43 7.51 13.06
CA ALA A 50 -14.74 6.99 12.67
C ALA A 50 -14.77 5.47 12.48
N ALA A 51 -13.62 4.84 12.22
CA ALA A 51 -13.45 3.39 12.21
C ALA A 51 -13.19 2.81 13.63
N GLY A 52 -13.21 3.66 14.66
CA GLY A 52 -12.96 3.28 16.05
C GLY A 52 -11.50 2.91 16.33
N VAL A 53 -10.56 3.49 15.58
CA VAL A 53 -9.12 3.26 15.74
C VAL A 53 -8.46 4.57 16.19
N ASP A 54 -7.82 4.52 17.36
CA ASP A 54 -6.93 5.58 17.83
C ASP A 54 -5.57 5.46 17.15
N THR A 55 -4.85 6.56 16.93
CA THR A 55 -3.54 6.49 16.25
C THR A 55 -2.49 5.73 17.06
N GLY A 56 -2.59 5.71 18.39
CA GLY A 56 -1.74 4.90 19.26
C GLY A 56 -2.08 3.41 19.25
N ALA A 57 -3.25 3.02 18.71
CA ALA A 57 -3.66 1.63 18.56
C ALA A 57 -3.22 1.01 17.23
N VAL A 58 -2.74 1.82 16.28
CA VAL A 58 -2.15 1.31 15.03
C VAL A 58 -0.84 0.60 15.35
N THR A 59 -0.77 -0.68 15.01
CA THR A 59 0.37 -1.55 15.29
C THR A 59 1.41 -1.48 14.18
N ASP A 60 1.01 -1.14 12.97
CA ASP A 60 1.83 -1.23 11.78
C ASP A 60 1.58 -0.08 10.79
N VAL A 61 2.66 0.40 10.19
CA VAL A 61 2.63 1.33 9.05
C VAL A 61 3.38 0.66 7.91
N VAL A 62 2.77 0.61 6.74
CA VAL A 62 3.37 -0.02 5.56
C VAL A 62 3.62 1.02 4.49
N PHE A 63 4.84 1.04 3.95
CA PHE A 63 5.20 1.85 2.81
C PHE A 63 5.26 0.98 1.56
N SER A 64 4.51 1.36 0.52
CA SER A 64 4.68 0.81 -0.83
C SER A 64 6.06 1.17 -1.38
N HIS A 65 6.51 2.41 -1.15
CA HIS A 65 7.84 2.93 -1.46
C HIS A 65 8.09 4.26 -0.70
N HIS A 66 9.27 4.85 -0.87
CA HIS A 66 9.74 5.95 0.00
C HIS A 66 9.46 7.37 -0.48
N HIS A 67 8.55 7.59 -1.43
CA HIS A 67 8.20 8.97 -1.78
C HIS A 67 7.39 9.67 -0.66
N PRO A 68 7.56 11.00 -0.46
CA PRO A 68 6.94 11.72 0.66
C PRO A 68 5.41 11.69 0.65
N ASP A 69 4.82 11.66 -0.54
CA ASP A 69 3.39 11.52 -0.76
C ASP A 69 2.82 10.15 -0.38
N HIS A 70 3.67 9.20 0.04
CA HIS A 70 3.31 7.91 0.64
C HIS A 70 3.75 7.75 2.11
N THR A 71 4.70 8.57 2.60
CA THR A 71 5.37 8.31 3.89
C THR A 71 5.26 9.42 4.94
N VAL A 72 4.99 10.67 4.55
CA VAL A 72 5.24 11.86 5.41
C VAL A 72 4.46 11.90 6.73
N ASN A 73 3.33 11.19 6.83
CA ASN A 73 2.48 11.15 8.04
C ASN A 73 2.62 9.84 8.84
N ALA A 74 3.66 9.03 8.59
CA ALA A 74 3.93 7.83 9.40
C ALA A 74 4.05 8.12 10.92
N ALA A 75 4.63 9.28 11.27
CA ALA A 75 4.80 9.70 12.66
C ALA A 75 3.48 10.03 13.40
N LEU A 76 2.33 10.00 12.73
CA LEU A 76 1.03 10.07 13.39
C LEU A 76 0.73 8.83 14.25
N PHE A 77 1.42 7.70 14.00
CA PHE A 77 1.19 6.40 14.62
C PHE A 77 2.38 6.01 15.52
N PRO A 78 2.45 6.54 16.75
CA PRO A 78 3.68 6.53 17.56
C PRO A 78 4.14 5.15 18.02
N ASN A 79 3.23 4.17 18.06
CA ASN A 79 3.51 2.81 18.53
C ASN A 79 3.72 1.81 17.38
N ALA A 80 3.52 2.26 16.14
CA ALA A 80 3.53 1.36 14.99
C ALA A 80 4.95 0.93 14.64
N ARG A 81 5.10 -0.35 14.27
CA ARG A 81 6.25 -0.80 13.48
C ARG A 81 6.11 -0.27 12.07
N VAL A 82 7.21 0.11 11.44
CA VAL A 82 7.20 0.55 10.05
C VAL A 82 7.72 -0.57 9.16
N HIS A 83 7.11 -0.79 8.01
CA HIS A 83 7.46 -1.82 7.06
C HIS A 83 7.74 -1.21 5.70
N ASP A 84 8.84 -1.62 5.07
CA ASP A 84 9.13 -1.33 3.67
C ASP A 84 9.71 -2.55 2.96
N PHE A 85 10.24 -2.38 1.74
CA PHE A 85 10.86 -3.45 0.96
C PHE A 85 12.10 -4.08 1.61
N GLN A 86 12.77 -3.40 2.52
CA GLN A 86 14.07 -3.80 3.04
C GLN A 86 13.96 -4.39 4.45
N ALA A 87 13.08 -3.85 5.29
CA ALA A 87 13.05 -4.19 6.71
C ALA A 87 11.70 -3.93 7.39
N THR A 88 11.67 -4.31 8.66
CA THR A 88 10.75 -3.80 9.67
C THR A 88 11.53 -2.94 10.66
N TYR A 89 10.98 -1.79 11.02
CA TYR A 89 11.59 -0.80 11.91
C TYR A 89 10.73 -0.63 13.15
N GLN A 90 11.35 -0.56 14.33
CA GLN A 90 10.68 -0.22 15.58
C GLN A 90 11.65 0.51 16.51
N ASN A 91 11.37 1.78 16.80
CA ASN A 91 12.32 2.66 17.49
C ASN A 91 13.67 2.71 16.73
N ASP A 92 14.76 2.27 17.34
CA ASP A 92 16.10 2.14 16.77
C ASP A 92 16.41 0.73 16.25
N LEU A 93 15.45 -0.20 16.32
CA LEU A 93 15.62 -1.56 15.79
C LEU A 93 15.38 -1.59 14.29
N TRP A 94 16.33 -2.21 13.58
CA TRP A 94 16.25 -2.54 12.17
C TRP A 94 16.27 -4.06 12.01
N VAL A 95 15.15 -4.63 11.59
CA VAL A 95 15.00 -6.08 11.37
C VAL A 95 14.95 -6.34 9.87
N PRO A 96 16.00 -6.93 9.26
CA PRO A 96 16.02 -7.18 7.81
C PRO A 96 14.83 -8.04 7.38
N ARG A 97 14.18 -7.62 6.29
CA ARG A 97 13.02 -8.32 5.74
C ARG A 97 13.48 -9.59 5.05
N GLN A 98 12.86 -10.70 5.44
CA GLN A 98 12.97 -11.96 4.75
C GLN A 98 11.78 -12.09 3.82
N PHE A 99 12.06 -12.22 2.53
CA PHE A 99 11.09 -12.70 1.57
C PHE A 99 11.29 -14.20 1.41
N ALA A 100 10.19 -14.94 1.27
CA ALA A 100 10.22 -16.31 0.83
C ALA A 100 10.85 -16.34 -0.57
N ASP A 101 12.04 -16.96 -0.65
CA ASP A 101 12.72 -17.44 -1.86
C ASP A 101 12.37 -16.71 -3.18
N ASP A 102 12.07 -17.47 -4.24
CA ASP A 102 11.77 -16.98 -5.58
C ASP A 102 10.37 -16.35 -5.68
N SER A 103 9.49 -16.60 -4.68
CA SER A 103 8.14 -16.03 -4.66
C SER A 103 8.12 -14.54 -4.31
N GLY A 104 9.13 -14.04 -3.59
CA GLY A 104 9.24 -12.63 -3.24
C GLY A 104 8.15 -12.15 -2.27
N VAL A 105 7.58 -13.04 -1.46
CA VAL A 105 6.49 -12.78 -0.49
C VAL A 105 7.02 -12.67 0.93
N SER A 106 6.51 -11.73 1.73
CA SER A 106 6.85 -11.56 3.16
C SER A 106 5.59 -11.33 3.98
N SER A 107 5.21 -12.28 4.84
CA SER A 107 3.99 -12.19 5.65
C SER A 107 4.11 -11.16 6.78
N LEU A 108 3.03 -10.40 6.99
CA LEU A 108 2.88 -9.46 8.11
C LEU A 108 1.84 -9.95 9.13
N SER A 109 0.80 -10.65 8.66
CA SER A 109 -0.22 -11.34 9.46
C SER A 109 -0.73 -12.58 8.70
N ASP A 110 -1.80 -13.22 9.20
CA ASP A 110 -2.42 -14.39 8.54
C ASP A 110 -3.02 -14.03 7.17
N ALA A 111 -3.58 -12.82 7.04
CA ALA A 111 -4.25 -12.35 5.82
C ALA A 111 -3.50 -11.23 5.08
N VAL A 112 -2.32 -10.80 5.55
CA VAL A 112 -1.57 -9.68 4.97
C VAL A 112 -0.13 -10.06 4.67
N CYS A 113 0.32 -9.82 3.44
CA CYS A 113 1.71 -10.00 3.03
C CYS A 113 2.19 -8.90 2.08
N LEU A 114 3.51 -8.75 1.98
CA LEU A 114 4.17 -7.89 1.01
C LEU A 114 4.76 -8.72 -0.12
N VAL A 115 4.58 -8.27 -1.35
CA VAL A 115 5.29 -8.81 -2.52
C VAL A 115 6.14 -7.72 -3.17
N ARG A 116 7.38 -8.07 -3.54
CA ARG A 116 8.26 -7.15 -4.28
C ARG A 116 7.64 -6.84 -5.64
N THR A 117 7.42 -5.58 -5.96
CA THR A 117 6.82 -5.17 -7.24
C THR A 117 7.58 -3.98 -7.81
N PRO A 118 8.90 -4.12 -8.07
CA PRO A 118 9.70 -3.01 -8.60
C PRO A 118 9.08 -2.49 -9.91
N GLY A 119 9.22 -1.20 -10.14
CA GLY A 119 8.68 -0.55 -11.33
C GLY A 119 8.79 0.96 -11.24
N HIS A 120 7.85 1.59 -10.52
CA HIS A 120 7.90 3.03 -10.26
C HIS A 120 9.24 3.37 -9.60
N THR A 121 9.61 2.62 -8.58
CA THR A 121 10.97 2.54 -8.05
C THR A 121 11.45 1.09 -7.97
N ALA A 122 12.77 0.89 -7.83
CA ALA A 122 13.34 -0.43 -7.53
C ALA A 122 12.95 -0.96 -6.13
N GLN A 123 12.37 -0.10 -5.29
CA GLN A 123 12.03 -0.34 -3.89
C GLN A 123 10.54 -0.64 -3.69
N ASP A 124 9.75 -0.71 -4.76
CA ASP A 124 8.31 -0.86 -4.64
C ASP A 124 7.93 -2.25 -4.10
N VAL A 125 6.96 -2.24 -3.19
CA VAL A 125 6.21 -3.42 -2.75
C VAL A 125 4.71 -3.20 -2.92
N THR A 126 3.99 -4.29 -3.13
CA THR A 126 2.52 -4.33 -3.07
C THR A 126 2.11 -5.04 -1.80
N THR A 127 1.19 -4.42 -1.06
CA THR A 127 0.55 -5.05 0.11
C THR A 127 -0.68 -5.81 -0.35
N LEU A 128 -0.64 -7.13 -0.19
CA LEU A 128 -1.73 -8.04 -0.49
C LEU A 128 -2.54 -8.29 0.77
N VAL A 129 -3.86 -8.17 0.66
CA VAL A 129 -4.79 -8.30 1.79
C VAL A 129 -5.92 -9.25 1.40
N GLU A 130 -6.02 -10.39 2.07
CA GLU A 130 -7.09 -11.37 1.88
C GLU A 130 -8.34 -10.94 2.66
N THR A 131 -9.36 -10.48 1.94
CA THR A 131 -10.64 -10.01 2.51
C THR A 131 -11.77 -11.01 2.27
N GLN A 132 -12.96 -10.77 2.84
CA GLN A 132 -14.16 -11.57 2.53
C GLN A 132 -14.59 -11.47 1.06
N ASP A 133 -14.30 -10.34 0.42
CA ASP A 133 -14.69 -10.04 -0.96
C ASP A 133 -13.60 -10.42 -1.98
N GLY A 134 -12.49 -11.01 -1.50
CA GLY A 134 -11.36 -11.44 -2.30
C GLY A 134 -10.07 -10.68 -1.99
N LEU A 135 -9.05 -10.94 -2.82
CA LEU A 135 -7.72 -10.36 -2.66
C LEU A 135 -7.71 -8.88 -3.05
N VAL A 136 -7.19 -8.02 -2.16
CA VAL A 136 -6.95 -6.60 -2.42
C VAL A 136 -5.46 -6.32 -2.55
N ALA A 137 -5.06 -5.60 -3.61
CA ALA A 137 -3.68 -5.19 -3.83
C ALA A 137 -3.52 -3.67 -3.62
N CYS A 138 -2.87 -3.26 -2.53
CA CYS A 138 -2.49 -1.87 -2.28
C CYS A 138 -1.08 -1.62 -2.84
N THR A 139 -0.97 -0.73 -3.83
CA THR A 139 0.22 -0.67 -4.69
C THR A 139 0.43 0.71 -5.33
N HIS A 140 1.66 0.98 -5.76
CA HIS A 140 1.99 2.10 -6.64
C HIS A 140 2.17 1.69 -8.11
N LEU A 141 1.96 0.42 -8.47
CA LEU A 141 2.04 -0.03 -9.87
C LEU A 141 1.09 0.73 -10.81
N TRP A 142 -0.01 1.23 -10.28
CA TRP A 142 -0.93 2.13 -10.97
C TRP A 142 -1.12 3.40 -10.16
N TRP A 143 -1.15 4.54 -10.85
CA TRP A 143 -1.58 5.81 -10.25
C TRP A 143 -3.09 5.81 -10.04
N SER A 144 -3.85 5.39 -11.04
CA SER A 144 -5.30 5.30 -10.99
C SER A 144 -5.81 4.27 -12.00
N GLU A 145 -7.11 3.97 -11.98
CA GLU A 145 -7.77 3.13 -12.99
C GLU A 145 -7.51 3.64 -14.43
N PHE A 146 -7.41 4.95 -14.61
CA PHE A 146 -7.26 5.60 -15.92
C PHE A 146 -5.80 5.85 -16.32
N GLY A 147 -4.85 5.33 -15.56
CA GLY A 147 -3.43 5.43 -15.88
C GLY A 147 -2.70 6.57 -15.17
N PRO A 148 -1.55 7.02 -15.71
CA PRO A 148 -1.11 6.87 -17.10
C PRO A 148 -0.77 5.42 -17.51
N VAL A 149 -0.88 5.11 -18.81
CA VAL A 149 -0.55 3.78 -19.35
C VAL A 149 0.91 3.46 -19.07
N ASP A 150 1.80 4.36 -19.48
CA ASP A 150 3.20 4.34 -19.05
C ASP A 150 3.38 5.34 -17.91
N ASP A 151 3.93 4.90 -16.79
CA ASP A 151 4.34 5.82 -15.73
C ASP A 151 5.53 6.68 -16.24
N PRO A 152 5.37 8.01 -16.34
CA PRO A 152 6.44 8.88 -16.83
C PRO A 152 7.61 9.00 -15.85
N PHE A 153 7.42 8.63 -14.58
CA PHE A 153 8.40 8.70 -13.50
C PHE A 153 8.97 7.33 -13.10
N ALA A 154 8.48 6.24 -13.70
CA ALA A 154 9.02 4.92 -13.41
C ALA A 154 10.49 4.80 -13.80
N THR A 155 11.28 4.25 -12.88
CA THR A 155 12.71 3.98 -13.09
C THR A 155 12.95 3.00 -14.24
N ASP A 156 12.08 2.01 -14.40
CA ASP A 156 12.12 1.05 -15.50
C ASP A 156 10.68 0.61 -15.87
N ARG A 157 10.26 0.95 -17.09
CA ARG A 157 8.89 0.70 -17.57
C ARG A 157 8.62 -0.76 -17.91
N ASP A 158 9.64 -1.50 -18.34
CA ASP A 158 9.47 -2.93 -18.66
C ASP A 158 9.39 -3.73 -17.36
N VAL A 159 10.17 -3.36 -16.35
CA VAL A 159 10.06 -3.92 -14.99
C VAL A 159 8.71 -3.58 -14.36
N LEU A 160 8.22 -2.34 -14.52
CA LEU A 160 6.88 -1.94 -14.09
C LEU A 160 5.79 -2.80 -14.74
N ARG A 161 5.84 -2.97 -16.07
CA ARG A 161 4.90 -3.82 -16.81
C ARG A 161 4.92 -5.25 -16.30
N ALA A 162 6.10 -5.84 -16.12
CA ALA A 162 6.24 -7.20 -15.59
C ALA A 162 5.68 -7.33 -14.16
N SER A 163 5.81 -6.30 -13.32
CA SER A 163 5.19 -6.29 -11.99
C SER A 163 3.67 -6.16 -12.04
N ARG A 164 3.11 -5.35 -12.96
CA ARG A 164 1.66 -5.26 -13.19
C ARG A 164 1.07 -6.58 -13.65
N GLU A 165 1.69 -7.23 -14.64
CA GLU A 165 1.29 -8.56 -15.12
C GLU A 165 1.27 -9.59 -13.98
N ARG A 166 2.32 -9.58 -13.14
CA ARG A 166 2.43 -10.50 -12.02
C ARG A 166 1.34 -10.29 -10.97
N VAL A 167 1.04 -9.04 -10.62
CA VAL A 167 -0.04 -8.73 -9.65
C VAL A 167 -1.41 -9.06 -10.25
N LEU A 168 -1.66 -8.77 -11.53
CA LEU A 168 -2.91 -9.15 -12.19
C LEU A 168 -3.09 -10.66 -12.27
N ALA A 169 -2.01 -11.43 -12.48
CA ALA A 169 -2.04 -12.90 -12.47
C ALA A 169 -2.42 -13.50 -11.10
N MET A 170 -2.33 -12.73 -10.01
CA MET A 170 -2.83 -13.12 -8.69
C MET A 170 -4.37 -12.97 -8.58
N ASN A 171 -5.04 -12.47 -9.62
CA ASN A 171 -6.48 -12.23 -9.68
C ASN A 171 -7.04 -11.39 -8.51
N PRO A 172 -6.49 -10.19 -8.23
CA PRO A 172 -7.03 -9.33 -7.19
C PRO A 172 -8.46 -8.94 -7.54
N ALA A 173 -9.36 -9.03 -6.56
CA ALA A 173 -10.72 -8.51 -6.67
C ALA A 173 -10.75 -6.98 -6.69
N LEU A 174 -9.77 -6.34 -6.06
CA LEU A 174 -9.66 -4.88 -5.99
C LEU A 174 -8.19 -4.45 -6.01
N ILE A 175 -7.89 -3.38 -6.75
CA ILE A 175 -6.62 -2.66 -6.72
C ILE A 175 -6.84 -1.33 -6.02
N VAL A 176 -6.02 -1.03 -5.02
CA VAL A 176 -5.92 0.29 -4.38
C VAL A 176 -4.68 0.98 -4.96
N PRO A 177 -4.84 1.91 -5.92
CA PRO A 177 -3.71 2.52 -6.61
C PRO A 177 -3.10 3.68 -5.81
N GLY A 178 -1.93 4.14 -6.23
CA GLY A 178 -1.17 5.18 -5.52
C GLY A 178 -1.87 6.54 -5.46
N HIS A 179 -2.60 6.93 -6.51
CA HIS A 179 -3.14 8.29 -6.71
C HIS A 179 -4.57 8.30 -7.27
N GLY A 180 -5.46 7.47 -6.73
CA GLY A 180 -6.83 7.38 -7.23
C GLY A 180 -7.72 6.46 -6.41
N ALA A 181 -9.01 6.43 -6.81
CA ALA A 181 -9.97 5.54 -6.18
C ALA A 181 -9.62 4.07 -6.45
N PRO A 182 -9.92 3.15 -5.52
CA PRO A 182 -9.81 1.72 -5.80
C PRO A 182 -10.69 1.30 -6.96
N PHE A 183 -10.24 0.31 -7.73
CA PHE A 183 -10.95 -0.21 -8.88
C PHE A 183 -10.83 -1.73 -8.99
N ALA A 184 -11.84 -2.36 -9.58
CA ALA A 184 -11.76 -3.77 -9.92
C ALA A 184 -11.01 -3.91 -11.25
N PRO A 185 -9.97 -4.76 -11.34
CA PRO A 185 -9.25 -4.95 -12.60
C PRO A 185 -10.16 -5.58 -13.66
N ASP A 186 -9.99 -5.13 -14.90
CA ASP A 186 -10.68 -5.64 -16.07
C ASP A 186 -9.75 -5.67 -17.29
N THR A 187 -10.29 -6.01 -18.46
CA THR A 187 -9.50 -6.09 -19.70
C THR A 187 -8.92 -4.76 -20.18
N ARG A 188 -9.31 -3.64 -19.57
CA ARG A 188 -8.82 -2.29 -19.86
C ARG A 188 -7.81 -1.80 -18.84
N THR A 189 -7.54 -2.56 -17.77
CA THR A 189 -6.51 -2.22 -16.79
C THR A 189 -5.15 -2.11 -17.48
N PRO A 190 -4.42 -0.99 -17.32
CA PRO A 190 -3.15 -0.77 -18.02
C PRO A 190 -2.07 -1.81 -17.66
N PHE A 191 -1.28 -2.23 -18.66
CA PHE A 191 -0.10 -3.09 -18.54
C PHE A 191 1.19 -2.30 -18.75
#